data_AF-A0A812V1M2-F1
#
_entry.id   AF-A0A812V1M2-F1
#
_cell.length_a   1.000
_cell.length_b   1.000
_cell.length_c   1.000
_cell.angle_alpha   90.00
_cell.angle_beta   90.00
_cell.angle_gamma   90.00
#
_symmetry.space_group_name_H-M   'P 1'
#
loop_
_entity.id
_entity.type
_entity.pdbx_description
1 polymer ?
#
loop_
_entity_poly.entity_id
_entity_poly.type
_entity_poly.pdbx_seq_one_letter_code
_entity_poly.pdbx_strand_id
1 'polypeptide(L)'
;MPVEEGWVYGQKPKEPEAPPDLESLFEAAGVPDKLTNGQPPFSPEWYAGAKDRQRVRDLEIEQIMSQRNDVRHQWAELMWTDLTIWRDRIDYTAALPEPLADLQALLARTKHERPDDVARFEEIQEIAARAGVRQVQVRMHLVEAKEQMMDIEGKVRSKEAEDEAAEKDRLEKKRLAEKRRRRAERVLKRNEALLAGEEPPPLIEDSEEEGIQSRDDPKDSMQELIEASPQGMRTRSSRSEDSPAAHSLANSLSPPPLQRGGLARELPPLQDPPLPPLD
;
A
#
# COMPACT_ATOMS: atom_id res chain seq x y z
N MET A 1 1.17 -51.07 4.15
CA MET A 1 0.91 -49.68 4.57
C MET A 1 0.27 -49.00 3.37
N PRO A 2 -1.03 -48.66 3.41
CA PRO A 2 -1.67 -47.96 2.30
C PRO A 2 -1.02 -46.58 2.18
N VAL A 3 -0.57 -46.24 0.97
CA VAL A 3 -0.05 -44.91 0.66
C VAL A 3 -1.29 -44.04 0.50
N GLU A 4 -1.51 -43.11 1.43
CA GLU A 4 -2.54 -42.09 1.28
C GLU A 4 -2.18 -41.21 0.08
N GLU A 5 -2.80 -41.50 -1.06
CA GLU A 5 -2.71 -40.70 -2.27
C GLU A 5 -3.14 -39.27 -1.96
N GLY A 6 -2.27 -38.29 -2.26
CA GLY A 6 -2.64 -36.87 -2.26
C GLY A 6 -1.78 -35.95 -1.40
N TRP A 7 -0.86 -36.44 -0.57
CA TRP A 7 0.03 -35.57 0.19
C TRP A 7 1.26 -35.18 -0.64
N VAL A 8 1.40 -33.90 -0.97
CA VAL A 8 2.61 -33.33 -1.58
C VAL A 8 3.38 -32.59 -0.48
N TYR A 9 4.59 -33.06 -0.16
CA TYR A 9 5.47 -32.51 0.90
C TYR A 9 4.83 -32.41 2.31
N GLY A 10 4.05 -33.41 2.73
CA GLY A 10 3.53 -33.45 4.11
C GLY A 10 2.51 -32.36 4.44
N GLN A 11 2.00 -31.65 3.43
CA GLN A 11 0.86 -30.75 3.57
C GLN A 11 -0.36 -31.34 2.87
N LYS A 12 -1.51 -31.27 3.56
CA LYS A 12 -2.81 -31.57 2.94
C LYS A 12 -3.01 -30.58 1.78
N PRO A 13 -3.36 -31.03 0.56
CA PRO A 13 -3.65 -30.14 -0.55
C PRO A 13 -4.64 -29.07 -0.10
N LYS A 14 -4.30 -27.80 -0.37
CA LYS A 14 -5.21 -26.69 -0.17
C LYS A 14 -6.46 -26.99 -1.00
N GLU A 15 -7.62 -27.06 -0.36
CA GLU A 15 -8.88 -27.24 -1.07
C GLU A 15 -8.98 -26.13 -2.12
N PRO A 16 -9.34 -26.47 -3.38
CA PRO A 16 -9.44 -25.47 -4.42
C PRO A 16 -10.40 -24.38 -3.94
N GLU A 17 -9.95 -23.13 -4.04
CA GLU A 17 -10.77 -21.96 -3.78
C GLU A 17 -12.07 -22.13 -4.59
N ALA A 18 -13.22 -21.95 -3.93
CA ALA A 18 -14.51 -22.22 -4.54
C ALA A 18 -14.56 -21.56 -5.93
N PRO A 19 -15.02 -22.27 -6.97
CA PRO A 19 -15.08 -21.69 -8.30
C PRO A 19 -15.84 -20.36 -8.20
N PRO A 20 -15.33 -19.28 -8.81
CA PRO A 20 -15.97 -17.99 -8.73
C PRO A 20 -17.43 -18.13 -9.17
N ASP A 21 -18.34 -17.51 -8.44
CA ASP A 21 -19.77 -17.59 -8.70
C ASP A 21 -20.08 -16.99 -10.08
N LEU A 22 -20.20 -17.88 -11.06
CA LEU A 22 -20.33 -17.51 -12.46
C LEU A 22 -21.68 -16.84 -12.73
N GLU A 23 -22.74 -17.23 -12.02
CA GLU A 23 -24.09 -16.69 -12.19
C GLU A 23 -24.14 -15.22 -11.79
N SER A 24 -23.58 -14.86 -10.63
CA SER A 24 -23.50 -13.45 -10.21
C SER A 24 -22.55 -12.62 -11.08
N LEU A 25 -21.46 -13.22 -11.60
CA LEU A 25 -20.58 -12.55 -12.57
C LEU A 25 -21.29 -12.28 -13.91
N PHE A 26 -22.13 -13.19 -14.38
CA PHE A 26 -22.93 -12.99 -15.58
C PHE A 26 -24.02 -11.94 -15.36
N GLU A 27 -24.71 -11.96 -14.22
CA GLU A 27 -25.71 -10.95 -13.86
C GLU A 27 -25.09 -9.54 -13.73
N ALA A 28 -23.94 -9.42 -13.06
CA ALA A 28 -23.19 -8.17 -12.93
C ALA A 28 -22.66 -7.65 -14.29
N ALA A 29 -22.35 -8.55 -15.23
CA ALA A 29 -21.98 -8.21 -16.60
C ALA A 29 -23.18 -7.87 -17.50
N GLY A 30 -24.41 -7.87 -16.96
CA GLY A 30 -25.65 -7.62 -17.70
C GLY A 30 -25.92 -8.68 -18.77
N VAL A 31 -25.51 -9.92 -18.52
CA VAL A 31 -25.73 -11.07 -19.42
C VAL A 31 -27.15 -11.60 -19.18
N PRO A 32 -28.05 -11.56 -20.18
CA PRO A 32 -29.41 -12.04 -20.00
C PRO A 32 -29.47 -13.54 -19.76
N ASP A 33 -30.27 -13.95 -18.77
CA ASP A 33 -30.50 -15.34 -18.45
C ASP A 33 -31.51 -15.97 -19.42
N LYS A 34 -31.02 -16.92 -20.23
CA LYS A 34 -31.73 -17.95 -21.03
C LYS A 34 -32.01 -17.64 -22.50
N LEU A 35 -31.62 -18.65 -23.30
CA LEU A 35 -32.01 -18.92 -24.67
C LEU A 35 -33.42 -19.50 -24.73
N THR A 36 -34.37 -18.80 -25.35
CA THR A 36 -35.61 -19.40 -25.84
C THR A 36 -35.54 -19.53 -27.36
N ASN A 37 -35.71 -20.76 -27.86
CA ASN A 37 -36.06 -21.07 -29.26
C ASN A 37 -34.98 -20.87 -30.35
N GLY A 38 -33.72 -21.25 -30.10
CA GLY A 38 -32.70 -21.35 -31.16
C GLY A 38 -32.26 -20.01 -31.77
N GLN A 39 -32.66 -18.89 -31.19
CA GLN A 39 -32.02 -17.60 -31.42
C GLN A 39 -30.60 -17.62 -30.82
N PRO A 40 -29.64 -16.85 -31.35
CA PRO A 40 -28.37 -16.66 -30.67
C PRO A 40 -28.63 -16.18 -29.24
N PRO A 41 -27.76 -16.52 -28.26
CA PRO A 41 -27.98 -16.25 -26.82
C PRO A 41 -28.19 -14.77 -26.47
N PHE A 42 -27.94 -13.88 -27.42
CA PHE A 42 -28.01 -12.44 -27.26
C PHE A 42 -28.73 -11.80 -28.45
N SER A 43 -29.40 -10.66 -28.20
CA SER A 43 -30.03 -9.88 -29.27
C SER A 43 -28.97 -9.31 -30.24
N PRO A 44 -29.32 -9.05 -31.52
CA PRO A 44 -28.44 -8.33 -32.43
C PRO A 44 -27.96 -6.98 -31.87
N GLU A 45 -28.81 -6.30 -31.10
CA GLU A 45 -28.49 -5.05 -30.40
C GLU A 45 -27.44 -5.26 -29.30
N TRP A 46 -27.49 -6.40 -28.60
CA TRP A 46 -26.47 -6.75 -27.62
C TRP A 46 -25.12 -6.91 -28.31
N TYR A 47 -25.03 -7.64 -29.43
CA TYR A 47 -23.77 -7.77 -30.19
C TYR A 47 -23.31 -6.44 -30.80
N ALA A 48 -24.23 -5.60 -31.27
CA ALA A 48 -23.91 -4.28 -31.79
C ALA A 48 -23.21 -3.39 -30.73
N GLY A 49 -23.69 -3.45 -29.48
CA GLY A 49 -23.10 -2.72 -28.35
C GLY A 49 -21.90 -3.42 -27.67
N ALA A 50 -21.42 -4.56 -28.17
CA ALA A 50 -20.36 -5.33 -27.50
C ALA A 50 -19.02 -4.56 -27.42
N LYS A 51 -18.71 -3.76 -28.45
CA LYS A 51 -17.50 -2.93 -28.46
C LYS A 51 -17.55 -1.83 -27.40
N ASP A 52 -18.72 -1.21 -27.21
CA ASP A 52 -18.89 -0.14 -26.23
C ASP A 52 -18.82 -0.69 -24.81
N ARG A 53 -19.45 -1.85 -24.54
CA ARG A 53 -19.31 -2.54 -23.24
C ARG A 53 -17.88 -3.00 -22.97
N GLN A 54 -17.15 -3.45 -23.99
CA GLN A 54 -15.73 -3.74 -23.85
C GLN A 54 -14.94 -2.50 -23.47
N ARG A 55 -15.20 -1.36 -24.14
CA ARG A 55 -14.54 -0.09 -23.84
C ARG A 55 -14.80 0.38 -22.42
N VAL A 56 -16.04 0.29 -21.93
CA VAL A 56 -16.39 0.64 -20.54
C VAL A 56 -15.63 -0.25 -19.55
N ARG A 57 -15.61 -1.57 -19.77
CA ARG A 57 -14.85 -2.49 -18.91
C ARG A 57 -13.35 -2.22 -18.92
N ASP A 58 -12.78 -1.92 -20.09
CA ASP A 58 -11.36 -1.58 -20.21
C ASP A 58 -11.05 -0.29 -19.43
N LEU A 59 -11.91 0.73 -19.48
CA LEU A 59 -11.79 1.96 -18.70
C LEU A 59 -11.90 1.70 -17.18
N GLU A 60 -12.85 0.88 -16.74
CA GLU A 60 -13.00 0.49 -15.33
C GLU A 60 -11.76 -0.24 -14.82
N ILE A 61 -11.23 -1.19 -15.59
CA ILE A 61 -10.00 -1.91 -15.26
C ILE A 61 -8.82 -0.93 -15.13
N GLU A 62 -8.71 0.03 -16.03
CA GLU A 62 -7.66 1.05 -15.98
C GLU A 62 -7.78 1.93 -14.72
N GLN A 63 -9.00 2.34 -14.39
CA GLN A 63 -9.29 3.13 -13.19
C GLN A 63 -8.95 2.36 -11.92
N ILE A 64 -9.38 1.09 -11.81
CA ILE A 64 -9.08 0.23 -10.67
C ILE A 64 -7.56 0.05 -10.52
N MET A 65 -6.85 -0.16 -11.63
CA MET A 65 -5.38 -0.29 -11.61
C MET A 65 -4.69 1.01 -11.16
N SER A 66 -5.17 2.17 -11.60
CA SER A 66 -4.67 3.47 -11.15
C SER A 66 -4.88 3.65 -9.65
N GLN A 67 -6.11 3.45 -9.16
CA GLN A 67 -6.44 3.57 -7.74
C GLN A 67 -5.60 2.63 -6.89
N ARG A 68 -5.40 1.39 -7.35
CA ARG A 68 -4.54 0.43 -6.66
C ARG A 68 -3.10 0.94 -6.54
N ASN A 69 -2.56 1.56 -7.59
CA ASN A 69 -1.21 2.12 -7.55
C ASN A 69 -1.13 3.34 -6.63
N ASP A 70 -2.15 4.20 -6.64
CA ASP A 70 -2.24 5.35 -5.71
C ASP A 70 -2.24 4.89 -4.25
N VAL A 71 -3.01 3.86 -3.92
CA VAL A 71 -3.05 3.28 -2.57
C VAL A 71 -1.70 2.69 -2.16
N ARG A 72 -0.97 2.07 -3.10
CA ARG A 72 0.38 1.54 -2.82
C ARG A 72 1.37 2.64 -2.50
N HIS A 73 1.39 3.72 -3.29
CA HIS A 73 2.26 4.87 -3.02
C HIS A 73 1.89 5.54 -1.69
N GLN A 74 0.60 5.75 -1.41
CA GLN A 74 0.15 6.31 -0.13
C GLN A 74 0.56 5.42 1.07
N TRP A 75 0.47 4.10 0.92
CA TRP A 75 0.93 3.17 1.95
C TRP A 75 2.45 3.28 2.16
N ALA A 76 3.22 3.34 1.07
CA ALA A 76 4.67 3.47 1.16
C ALA A 76 5.08 4.80 1.82
N GLU A 77 4.43 5.90 1.45
CA GLU A 77 4.59 7.22 2.07
C GLU A 77 4.32 7.19 3.57
N LEU A 78 3.18 6.63 3.98
CA LEU A 78 2.81 6.51 5.38
C LEU A 78 3.85 5.68 6.17
N MET A 79 4.30 4.57 5.59
CA MET A 79 5.32 3.73 6.21
C MET A 79 6.63 4.48 6.39
N TRP A 80 7.08 5.30 5.44
CA TRP A 80 8.29 6.09 5.61
C TRP A 80 8.14 7.19 6.64
N THR A 81 6.99 7.87 6.69
CA THR A 81 6.75 8.89 7.72
C THR A 81 6.82 8.27 9.11
N ASP A 82 6.20 7.12 9.31
CA ASP A 82 6.21 6.43 10.59
C ASP A 82 7.62 5.93 10.94
N LEU A 83 8.31 5.27 10.02
CA LEU A 83 9.67 4.78 10.24
C LEU A 83 10.64 5.92 10.59
N THR A 84 10.51 7.07 9.92
CA THR A 84 11.32 8.26 10.20
C THR A 84 11.04 8.80 11.60
N ILE A 85 9.77 8.97 11.98
CA ILE A 85 9.39 9.44 13.33
C ILE A 85 9.99 8.54 14.41
N TRP A 86 9.89 7.23 14.23
CA TRP A 86 10.42 6.28 15.20
C TRP A 86 11.95 6.26 15.24
N ARG A 87 12.63 6.37 14.09
CA ARG A 87 14.09 6.48 14.04
C ARG A 87 14.57 7.74 14.77
N ASP A 88 13.94 8.87 14.51
CA ASP A 88 14.26 10.15 15.16
C ASP A 88 14.01 10.06 16.68
N ARG A 89 12.96 9.34 17.10
CA ARG A 89 12.71 9.06 18.51
C ARG A 89 13.81 8.19 19.13
N ILE A 90 14.27 7.15 18.44
CA ILE A 90 15.39 6.32 18.89
C ILE A 90 16.65 7.17 19.04
N ASP A 91 16.97 7.99 18.03
CA ASP A 91 18.14 8.87 18.04
C ASP A 91 18.04 9.91 19.17
N TYR A 92 16.86 10.48 19.39
CA TYR A 92 16.60 11.36 20.52
C TYR A 92 16.85 10.66 21.86
N THR A 93 16.29 9.46 22.06
CA THR A 93 16.49 8.70 23.31
C THR A 93 17.94 8.29 23.53
N ALA A 94 18.67 7.99 22.47
CA ALA A 94 20.10 7.67 22.53
C ALA A 94 20.95 8.89 22.88
N ALA A 95 20.52 10.10 22.51
CA ALA A 95 21.20 11.36 22.78
C ALA A 95 20.93 11.93 24.18
N LEU A 96 19.93 11.42 24.91
CA LEU A 96 19.61 11.89 26.26
C LEU A 96 20.78 11.62 27.24
N PRO A 97 21.09 12.57 28.14
CA PRO A 97 22.15 12.40 29.12
C PRO A 97 21.85 11.23 30.06
N GLU A 98 22.91 10.50 30.41
CA GLU A 98 22.80 9.24 31.11
C GLU A 98 22.55 9.43 32.62
N PRO A 99 21.60 8.69 33.24
CA PRO A 99 21.33 8.79 34.68
C PRO A 99 22.46 8.24 35.57
N LEU A 100 23.45 7.55 34.97
CA LEU A 100 24.61 7.02 35.68
C LEU A 100 25.58 8.11 36.14
N ALA A 101 25.65 9.23 35.41
CA ALA A 101 26.48 10.36 35.84
C ALA A 101 26.00 10.91 37.18
N ASP A 102 24.67 11.02 37.37
CA ASP A 102 24.06 11.48 38.61
C ASP A 102 24.27 10.48 39.76
N LEU A 103 24.20 9.18 39.49
CA LEU A 103 24.49 8.13 40.48
C LEU A 103 25.97 8.13 40.91
N GLN A 104 26.89 8.35 39.98
CA GLN A 104 28.31 8.50 40.29
C GLN A 104 28.60 9.76 41.09
N ALA A 105 27.94 10.87 40.77
CA ALA A 105 28.03 12.11 41.55
C ALA A 105 27.49 11.92 42.98
N LEU A 106 26.36 11.22 43.13
CA LEU A 106 25.81 10.85 44.44
C LEU A 106 26.78 9.98 45.23
N LEU A 107 27.41 8.99 44.60
CA LEU A 107 28.40 8.11 45.24
C LEU A 107 29.65 8.89 45.69
N ALA A 108 30.14 9.82 44.87
CA ALA A 108 31.26 10.68 45.24
C ALA A 108 30.90 11.59 46.42
N ARG A 109 29.67 12.12 46.42
CA ARG A 109 29.15 12.97 47.49
C ARG A 109 28.95 12.21 48.80
N THR A 110 28.36 11.02 48.78
CA THR A 110 28.18 10.21 50.00
C THR A 110 29.52 9.81 50.61
N LYS A 111 30.50 9.44 49.79
CA LYS A 111 31.86 9.14 50.26
C LYS A 111 32.54 10.34 50.92
N HIS A 112 32.26 11.56 50.44
CA HIS A 112 32.83 12.79 51.00
C HIS A 112 32.11 13.26 52.26
N GLU A 113 30.77 13.25 52.26
CA GLU A 113 29.94 13.78 53.35
C GLU A 113 29.75 12.79 54.51
N ARG A 114 29.81 11.48 54.24
CA ARG A 114 29.57 10.41 55.23
C ARG A 114 30.52 9.23 55.02
N PRO A 115 31.82 9.38 55.33
CA PRO A 115 32.82 8.36 55.05
C PRO A 115 32.61 7.04 55.83
N ASP A 116 31.98 7.09 57.01
CA ASP A 116 31.77 5.92 57.87
C ASP A 116 30.48 5.13 57.53
N ASP A 117 29.63 5.66 56.64
CA ASP A 117 28.36 5.04 56.24
C ASP A 117 28.58 4.03 55.10
N VAL A 118 29.30 2.95 55.43
CA VAL A 118 29.70 1.89 54.49
C VAL A 118 28.48 1.23 53.85
N ALA A 119 27.41 0.99 54.62
CA ALA A 119 26.19 0.34 54.14
C ALA A 119 25.51 1.18 53.04
N ARG A 120 25.41 2.50 53.21
CA ARG A 120 24.82 3.38 52.20
C ARG A 120 25.68 3.47 50.94
N PHE A 121 26.99 3.42 51.09
CA PHE A 121 27.92 3.41 49.97
C PHE A 121 27.80 2.14 49.14
N GLU A 122 27.74 0.97 49.78
CA GLU A 122 27.53 -0.33 49.12
C GLU A 122 26.16 -0.36 48.40
N GLU A 123 25.10 0.13 49.02
CA GLU A 123 23.77 0.21 48.41
C GLU A 123 23.77 1.04 47.10
N ILE A 124 24.38 2.23 47.13
CA ILE A 124 24.48 3.11 45.96
C ILE A 124 25.37 2.46 44.88
N GLN A 125 26.44 1.78 45.28
CA GLN A 125 27.29 1.02 44.36
C GLN A 125 26.52 -0.11 43.65
N GLU A 126 25.73 -0.89 44.38
CA GLU A 126 24.92 -1.95 43.80
C GLU A 126 23.85 -1.41 42.84
N ILE A 127 23.21 -0.29 43.20
CA ILE A 127 22.25 0.39 42.31
C ILE A 127 22.95 0.87 41.05
N ALA A 128 24.12 1.51 41.16
CA ALA A 128 24.90 1.97 40.03
C ALA A 128 25.35 0.82 39.11
N ALA A 129 25.80 -0.31 39.69
CA ALA A 129 26.17 -1.49 38.93
C ALA A 129 24.98 -2.08 38.15
N ARG A 130 23.81 -2.21 38.80
CA ARG A 130 22.57 -2.68 38.15
C ARG A 130 22.11 -1.72 37.06
N ALA A 131 22.18 -0.41 37.30
CA ALA A 131 21.84 0.62 36.33
C ALA A 131 22.78 0.56 35.11
N GLY A 132 24.09 0.32 35.32
CA GLY A 132 25.08 0.16 34.25
C GLY A 132 24.75 -1.01 33.33
N VAL A 133 24.44 -2.19 33.89
CA VAL A 133 24.05 -3.36 33.10
C VAL A 133 22.78 -3.10 32.28
N ARG A 134 21.74 -2.53 32.91
CA ARG A 134 20.49 -2.19 32.21
C ARG A 134 20.71 -1.17 31.10
N GLN A 135 21.57 -0.19 31.32
CA GLN A 135 21.86 0.82 30.32
C GLN A 135 22.52 0.21 29.09
N VAL A 136 23.51 -0.69 29.28
CA VAL A 136 24.14 -1.40 28.16
C VAL A 136 23.09 -2.21 27.38
N GLN A 137 22.17 -2.89 28.06
CA GLN A 137 21.07 -3.60 27.43
C GLN A 137 20.15 -2.67 26.63
N VAL A 138 19.74 -1.54 27.20
CA VAL A 138 18.91 -0.55 26.50
C VAL A 138 19.61 -0.02 25.26
N ARG A 139 20.91 0.29 25.35
CA ARG A 139 21.71 0.74 24.19
C ARG A 139 21.75 -0.30 23.09
N MET A 140 21.99 -1.56 23.44
CA MET A 140 21.99 -2.66 22.49
C MET A 140 20.62 -2.77 21.79
N HIS A 141 19.52 -2.74 22.55
CA HIS A 141 18.17 -2.79 21.97
C HIS A 141 17.82 -1.57 21.12
N LEU A 142 18.30 -0.37 21.45
CA LEU A 142 18.11 0.81 20.61
C LEU A 142 18.84 0.68 19.28
N VAL A 143 20.05 0.12 19.27
CA VAL A 143 20.80 -0.17 18.03
C VAL A 143 20.09 -1.22 17.20
N GLU A 144 19.72 -2.35 17.81
CA GLU A 144 18.96 -3.42 17.14
C GLU A 144 17.65 -2.91 16.54
N ALA A 145 16.90 -2.10 17.30
CA ALA A 145 15.66 -1.50 16.82
C ALA A 145 15.93 -0.60 15.61
N LYS A 146 16.96 0.27 15.67
CA LYS A 146 17.31 1.15 14.55
C LYS A 146 17.67 0.38 13.28
N GLU A 147 18.45 -0.69 13.41
CA GLU A 147 18.81 -1.58 12.30
C GLU A 147 17.56 -2.23 11.69
N GLN A 148 16.67 -2.77 12.52
CA GLN A 148 15.39 -3.33 12.06
C GLN A 148 14.55 -2.30 11.29
N MET A 149 14.52 -1.04 11.74
CA MET A 149 13.80 0.03 11.02
C MET A 149 14.42 0.33 9.66
N MET A 150 15.76 0.39 9.58
CA MET A 150 16.48 0.58 8.32
C MET A 150 16.25 -0.59 7.34
N ASP A 151 16.20 -1.82 7.85
CA ASP A 151 15.90 -3.01 7.04
C ASP A 151 14.47 -2.98 6.48
N ILE A 152 13.50 -2.56 7.30
CA ILE A 152 12.11 -2.40 6.86
C ILE A 152 12.03 -1.29 5.82
N GLU A 153 12.68 -0.14 6.04
CA GLU A 153 12.74 0.96 5.08
C GLU A 153 13.30 0.49 3.73
N GLY A 154 14.41 -0.26 3.76
CA GLY A 154 15.02 -0.86 2.56
C GLY A 154 14.06 -1.81 1.83
N LYS A 155 13.33 -2.66 2.56
CA LYS A 155 12.32 -3.56 1.97
C LYS A 155 11.15 -2.81 1.34
N VAL A 156 10.66 -1.75 2.00
CA VAL A 156 9.58 -0.90 1.44
C VAL A 156 10.05 -0.24 0.14
N ARG A 157 11.27 0.32 0.11
CA ARG A 157 11.84 0.91 -1.11
C ARG A 157 12.05 -0.09 -2.24
N SER A 158 12.57 -1.28 -1.94
CA SER A 158 12.73 -2.33 -2.95
C SER A 158 11.38 -2.70 -3.57
N LYS A 159 10.37 -2.88 -2.72
CA LYS A 159 9.03 -3.25 -3.17
C LYS A 159 8.36 -2.16 -4.00
N GLU A 160 8.51 -0.90 -3.61
CA GLU A 160 8.00 0.21 -4.42
C GLU A 160 8.69 0.26 -5.79
N ALA A 161 10.01 0.14 -5.84
CA ALA A 161 10.75 0.12 -7.10
C ALA A 161 10.34 -1.06 -7.99
N GLU A 162 10.12 -2.24 -7.40
CA GLU A 162 9.58 -3.42 -8.11
C GLU A 162 8.16 -3.16 -8.65
N ASP A 163 7.27 -2.55 -7.85
CA ASP A 163 5.91 -2.21 -8.26
C ASP A 163 5.89 -1.14 -9.37
N GLU A 164 6.75 -0.11 -9.28
CA GLU A 164 6.92 0.90 -10.32
C GLU A 164 7.44 0.30 -11.63
N ALA A 165 8.43 -0.60 -11.55
CA ALA A 165 8.97 -1.29 -12.71
C ALA A 165 7.89 -2.15 -13.38
N ALA A 166 7.12 -2.91 -12.59
CA ALA A 166 6.02 -3.71 -13.09
C ALA A 166 4.93 -2.87 -13.77
N GLU A 167 4.64 -1.68 -13.25
CA GLU A 167 3.68 -0.77 -13.87
C GLU A 167 4.21 -0.16 -15.18
N LYS A 168 5.49 0.24 -15.22
CA LYS A 168 6.14 0.70 -16.46
C LYS A 168 6.08 -0.37 -17.54
N ASP A 169 6.44 -1.61 -17.21
CA ASP A 169 6.35 -2.76 -18.13
C ASP A 169 4.92 -2.99 -18.64
N ARG A 170 3.91 -2.85 -17.77
CA ARG A 170 2.50 -2.97 -18.16
C ARG A 170 2.11 -1.91 -19.17
N LEU A 171 2.47 -0.66 -18.91
CA LEU A 171 2.18 0.48 -19.80
C LEU A 171 2.91 0.35 -21.14
N GLU A 172 4.16 -0.12 -21.14
CA GLU A 172 4.92 -0.38 -22.37
C GLU A 172 4.30 -1.49 -23.20
N LYS A 173 3.91 -2.61 -22.58
CA LYS A 173 3.18 -3.70 -23.25
C LYS A 173 1.87 -3.19 -23.86
N LYS A 174 1.13 -2.35 -23.15
CA LYS A 174 -0.10 -1.73 -23.65
C LYS A 174 0.17 -0.83 -24.86
N ARG A 175 1.19 0.03 -24.79
CA ARG A 175 1.61 0.90 -25.91
C ARG A 175 2.04 0.11 -27.15
N LEU A 176 2.81 -0.97 -26.96
CA LEU A 176 3.23 -1.84 -28.06
C LEU A 176 2.04 -2.58 -28.68
N ALA A 177 1.11 -3.08 -27.86
CA ALA A 177 -0.11 -3.73 -28.34
C ALA A 177 -0.99 -2.75 -29.13
N GLU A 178 -1.16 -1.52 -28.65
CA GLU A 178 -1.90 -0.49 -29.35
C GLU A 178 -1.24 -0.10 -30.68
N LYS A 179 0.10 0.05 -30.71
CA LYS A 179 0.85 0.30 -31.95
C LYS A 179 0.64 -0.82 -32.97
N ARG A 180 0.65 -2.09 -32.52
CA ARG A 180 0.34 -3.25 -33.37
C ARG A 180 -1.11 -3.22 -33.87
N ARG A 181 -2.07 -2.87 -33.00
CA ARG A 181 -3.48 -2.76 -33.36
C ARG A 181 -3.71 -1.70 -34.44
N ARG A 182 -3.18 -0.48 -34.25
CA ARG A 182 -3.26 0.61 -35.23
C ARG A 182 -2.65 0.21 -36.58
N ARG A 183 -1.51 -0.49 -36.57
CA ARG A 183 -0.90 -1.02 -37.82
C ARG A 183 -1.80 -2.04 -38.50
N ALA A 184 -2.35 -3.00 -37.76
CA ALA A 184 -3.27 -4.01 -38.29
C ALA A 184 -4.54 -3.37 -38.87
N GLU A 185 -5.12 -2.37 -38.19
CA GLU A 185 -6.28 -1.62 -38.66
C GLU A 185 -5.99 -0.86 -39.97
N ARG A 186 -4.81 -0.23 -40.10
CA ARG A 186 -4.40 0.44 -41.35
C ARG A 186 -4.27 -0.57 -42.51
N VAL A 187 -3.67 -1.73 -42.25
CA VAL A 187 -3.52 -2.80 -43.26
C VAL A 187 -4.89 -3.36 -43.67
N LEU A 188 -5.79 -3.58 -42.72
CA LEU A 188 -7.17 -4.00 -42.99
C LEU A 188 -7.90 -2.98 -43.87
N LYS A 189 -7.88 -1.70 -43.48
CA LYS A 189 -8.53 -0.62 -44.24
C LYS A 189 -7.99 -0.50 -45.67
N ARG A 190 -6.70 -0.71 -45.86
CA ARG A 190 -6.08 -0.75 -47.19
C ARG A 190 -6.56 -1.95 -48.00
N ASN A 191 -6.63 -3.14 -47.40
CA ASN A 191 -7.13 -4.34 -48.07
C ASN A 191 -8.61 -4.20 -48.46
N GLU A 192 -9.41 -3.57 -47.60
CA GLU A 192 -10.82 -3.23 -47.88
C GLU A 192 -10.94 -2.26 -49.06
N ALA A 193 -10.14 -1.20 -49.11
CA ALA A 193 -10.14 -0.26 -50.25
C ALA A 193 -9.75 -0.93 -51.57
N LEU A 194 -8.74 -1.81 -51.56
CA LEU A 194 -8.34 -2.59 -52.73
C LEU A 194 -9.45 -3.55 -53.21
N LEU A 195 -10.14 -4.21 -52.28
CA LEU A 195 -11.28 -5.08 -52.59
C LEU A 195 -12.49 -4.31 -53.15
N ALA A 196 -12.69 -3.07 -52.70
CA ALA A 196 -13.73 -2.17 -53.21
C ALA A 196 -13.38 -1.54 -54.58
N GLY A 197 -12.13 -1.71 -55.06
CA GLY A 197 -11.65 -1.10 -56.30
C GLY A 197 -11.33 0.39 -56.17
N GLU A 198 -11.20 0.91 -54.95
CA GLU A 198 -10.79 2.29 -54.65
C GLU A 198 -9.26 2.40 -54.58
N GLU A 199 -8.73 3.61 -54.86
CA GLU A 199 -7.29 3.86 -54.78
C GLU A 199 -6.82 3.74 -53.31
N PRO A 200 -5.87 2.86 -53.01
CA PRO A 200 -5.50 2.59 -51.62
C PRO A 200 -4.83 3.81 -50.99
N PRO A 201 -5.08 4.08 -49.69
CA PRO A 201 -4.36 5.12 -48.99
C PRO A 201 -2.84 4.85 -49.02
N PRO A 202 -2.00 5.91 -49.14
CA PRO A 202 -0.56 5.78 -49.29
C PRO A 202 0.05 5.01 -48.11
N LEU A 203 1.01 4.13 -48.42
CA LEU A 203 1.78 3.40 -47.42
C LEU A 203 2.77 4.38 -46.78
N ILE A 204 2.34 5.06 -45.73
CA ILE A 204 3.28 5.75 -44.86
C ILE A 204 3.93 4.65 -44.02
N GLU A 205 5.05 4.13 -44.52
CA GLU A 205 5.98 3.40 -43.66
C GLU A 205 6.41 4.37 -42.57
N ASP A 206 6.23 3.96 -41.30
CA ASP A 206 6.50 4.80 -40.13
C ASP A 206 7.99 5.21 -40.11
N SER A 207 8.36 6.23 -40.88
CA SER A 207 9.47 7.12 -40.54
C SER A 207 9.01 7.87 -39.30
N GLU A 208 9.90 7.90 -38.32
CA GLU A 208 9.69 8.46 -36.99
C GLU A 208 9.08 9.87 -37.07
N GLU A 209 8.30 10.24 -36.05
CA GLU A 209 7.65 11.56 -35.89
C GLU A 209 6.43 11.86 -36.79
N GLU A 210 5.24 11.55 -36.27
CA GLU A 210 4.28 12.63 -36.08
C GLU A 210 3.66 12.47 -34.69
N GLY A 211 3.80 13.53 -33.89
CA GLY A 211 3.17 13.66 -32.59
C GLY A 211 1.66 13.53 -32.73
N ILE A 212 1.14 12.33 -32.47
CA ILE A 212 -0.24 12.17 -32.10
C ILE A 212 -0.33 12.75 -30.70
N GLN A 213 -0.65 14.05 -30.63
CA GLN A 213 -1.31 14.60 -29.46
C GLN A 213 -2.40 13.62 -29.08
N SER A 214 -2.22 12.97 -27.93
CA SER A 214 -3.24 12.25 -27.20
C SER A 214 -4.38 13.23 -26.94
N ARG A 215 -5.28 13.39 -27.92
CA ARG A 215 -6.51 14.15 -27.72
C ARG A 215 -7.52 13.42 -26.82
N ASP A 216 -7.11 12.26 -26.31
CA ASP A 216 -7.75 11.49 -25.26
C ASP A 216 -6.69 11.14 -24.20
N ASP A 217 -6.08 12.15 -23.56
CA ASP A 217 -5.51 11.93 -22.23
C ASP A 217 -6.69 11.64 -21.29
N PRO A 218 -6.78 10.45 -20.65
CA PRO A 218 -7.89 10.11 -19.75
C PRO A 218 -7.91 10.97 -18.48
N LYS A 219 -7.00 11.93 -18.35
CA LYS A 219 -6.99 12.94 -17.28
C LYS A 219 -8.01 14.06 -17.51
N ASP A 220 -8.31 14.43 -18.76
CA ASP A 220 -9.27 15.52 -19.05
C ASP A 220 -10.73 15.03 -19.03
N SER A 221 -11.00 13.77 -19.40
CA SER A 221 -12.36 13.19 -19.34
C SER A 221 -12.80 12.79 -17.94
N MET A 222 -11.86 12.60 -17.00
CA MET A 222 -12.19 12.38 -15.58
C MET A 222 -12.61 13.67 -14.87
N GLN A 223 -12.20 14.84 -15.37
CA GLN A 223 -12.51 16.12 -14.75
C GLN A 223 -13.98 16.54 -14.99
N GLU A 224 -14.56 16.16 -16.14
CA GLU A 224 -15.93 16.52 -16.52
C GLU A 224 -17.00 15.64 -15.83
N LEU A 225 -16.65 14.44 -15.35
CA LEU A 225 -17.57 13.59 -14.57
C LEU A 225 -17.56 13.89 -13.06
N ILE A 226 -16.60 14.68 -12.56
CA ILE A 226 -16.54 15.10 -11.15
C ILE A 226 -17.39 16.36 -10.92
N GLU A 227 -17.71 17.14 -11.95
CA GLU A 227 -18.51 18.37 -11.84
C GLU A 227 -20.03 18.15 -11.71
N ALA A 228 -20.51 16.90 -11.76
CA ALA A 228 -21.93 16.58 -11.55
C ALA A 228 -22.30 16.20 -10.11
N SER A 229 -21.43 16.42 -9.12
CA SER A 229 -21.74 16.19 -7.70
C SER A 229 -21.74 17.51 -6.91
N PRO A 230 -22.89 17.94 -6.37
CA PRO A 230 -22.95 19.18 -5.61
C PRO A 230 -22.45 18.98 -4.18
N GLN A 231 -21.69 19.98 -3.71
CA GLN A 231 -21.36 20.31 -2.31
C GLN A 231 -20.10 19.70 -1.69
N GLY A 232 -19.13 20.59 -1.45
CA GLY A 232 -18.04 20.36 -0.50
C GLY A 232 -16.87 21.32 -0.65
N MET A 233 -17.11 22.64 -0.58
CA MET A 233 -16.05 23.66 -0.52
C MET A 233 -14.94 23.29 0.48
N ARG A 234 -13.69 23.18 0.02
CA ARG A 234 -12.51 23.64 0.79
C ARG A 234 -11.42 24.19 -0.15
N THR A 235 -11.20 25.48 0.03
CA THR A 235 -10.22 26.33 -0.63
C THR A 235 -8.78 25.88 -0.38
N ARG A 236 -8.02 25.71 -1.45
CA ARG A 236 -6.56 25.61 -1.42
C ARG A 236 -6.00 27.03 -1.29
N SER A 237 -5.59 27.42 -0.09
CA SER A 237 -4.88 28.68 0.14
C SER A 237 -3.38 28.44 0.00
N SER A 238 -2.81 28.98 -1.07
CA SER A 238 -1.39 29.27 -1.22
C SER A 238 -0.97 30.34 -0.21
N ARG A 239 0.05 30.08 0.60
CA ARG A 239 0.77 31.15 1.32
C ARG A 239 2.19 30.74 1.70
N SER A 240 3.12 31.32 0.94
CA SER A 240 4.46 31.82 1.27
C SER A 240 5.19 31.31 2.52
N GLU A 241 6.46 31.00 2.28
CA GLU A 241 7.60 31.06 3.19
C GLU A 241 7.48 32.20 4.22
N ASP A 242 7.63 31.86 5.50
CA ASP A 242 8.46 32.59 6.47
C ASP A 242 8.52 31.79 7.78
N SER A 243 9.76 31.42 8.14
CA SER A 243 10.11 30.92 9.47
C SER A 243 10.30 32.14 10.38
N PRO A 244 9.87 32.11 11.65
CA PRO A 244 10.86 31.77 12.67
C PRO A 244 10.33 31.05 13.93
N ALA A 245 11.29 30.47 14.65
CA ALA A 245 11.35 30.30 16.10
C ALA A 245 10.45 29.21 16.75
N ALA A 246 11.14 28.13 17.12
CA ALA A 246 11.26 27.67 18.50
C ALA A 246 10.27 28.29 19.51
N HIS A 247 9.31 27.49 19.97
CA HIS A 247 8.77 27.41 21.33
C HIS A 247 7.45 26.63 21.28
N SER A 248 7.48 25.29 21.17
CA SER A 248 6.33 24.42 21.50
C SER A 248 6.69 22.93 21.61
N LEU A 249 7.89 22.58 22.09
CA LEU A 249 8.24 21.18 22.40
C LEU A 249 7.89 20.76 23.83
N ALA A 250 7.30 21.63 24.64
CA ALA A 250 7.10 21.38 26.07
C ALA A 250 5.66 20.98 26.48
N ASN A 251 4.69 20.94 25.57
CA ASN A 251 3.27 20.79 25.94
C ASN A 251 2.53 19.60 25.32
N SER A 252 3.22 18.61 24.75
CA SER A 252 2.59 17.40 24.18
C SER A 252 2.96 16.09 24.89
N LEU A 253 3.29 16.14 26.19
CA LEU A 253 3.61 14.96 27.02
C LEU A 253 2.36 14.34 27.67
N SER A 254 1.24 14.28 26.94
CA SER A 254 0.10 13.45 27.32
C SER A 254 -0.11 12.38 26.26
N PRO A 255 -0.23 11.09 26.62
CA PRO A 255 -0.53 10.07 25.64
C PRO A 255 -1.89 10.39 25.00
N PRO A 256 -2.02 10.38 23.67
CA PRO A 256 -3.34 10.53 23.06
C PRO A 256 -4.18 9.31 23.46
N PRO A 257 -5.46 9.49 23.87
CA PRO A 257 -6.36 8.35 23.92
C PRO A 257 -6.42 7.75 22.51
N LEU A 258 -6.21 6.45 22.41
CA LEU A 258 -6.38 5.67 21.18
C LEU A 258 -7.86 5.74 20.75
N GLN A 259 -8.28 6.86 20.16
CA GLN A 259 -9.50 6.98 19.40
C GLN A 259 -9.23 6.47 18.00
N ARG A 260 -9.21 5.15 17.89
CA ARG A 260 -9.27 4.41 16.64
C ARG A 260 -10.69 4.56 16.08
N GLY A 261 -10.93 5.63 15.33
CA GLY A 261 -12.21 5.83 14.64
C GLY A 261 -12.28 5.00 13.37
N GLY A 262 -13.18 4.01 13.34
CA GLY A 262 -13.77 3.50 12.09
C GLY A 262 -13.76 1.98 11.93
N LEU A 263 -14.93 1.36 12.19
CA LEU A 263 -15.31 -0.02 11.86
C LEU A 263 -14.76 -1.17 12.74
N ALA A 264 -14.79 -1.00 14.06
CA ALA A 264 -14.92 -2.16 14.95
C ALA A 264 -16.42 -2.37 15.23
N ARG A 265 -17.05 -3.31 14.51
CA ARG A 265 -18.27 -3.96 15.02
C ARG A 265 -17.87 -4.60 16.34
N GLU A 266 -18.47 -4.14 17.44
CA GLU A 266 -18.36 -4.80 18.73
C GLU A 266 -18.72 -6.29 18.55
N LEU A 267 -17.74 -7.16 18.72
CA LEU A 267 -18.00 -8.59 18.80
C LEU A 267 -18.73 -8.85 20.13
N PRO A 268 -19.80 -9.67 20.14
CA PRO A 268 -20.44 -10.05 21.39
C PRO A 268 -19.43 -10.76 22.30
N PRO A 269 -19.53 -10.59 23.63
CA PRO A 269 -18.58 -11.18 24.58
C PRO A 269 -18.57 -12.71 24.43
N LEU A 270 -17.37 -13.30 24.44
CA LEU A 270 -17.21 -14.75 24.46
C LEU A 270 -17.91 -15.32 25.71
N GLN A 271 -18.89 -16.21 25.50
CA GLN A 271 -19.41 -17.07 26.54
C GLN A 271 -18.33 -18.08 26.93
N ASP A 272 -18.05 -18.17 28.23
CA ASP A 272 -17.14 -19.16 28.78
C ASP A 272 -17.61 -20.59 28.43
N PRO A 273 -16.69 -21.51 28.06
CA PRO A 273 -17.05 -22.90 27.83
C PRO A 273 -17.49 -23.57 29.14
N PRO A 274 -18.42 -24.56 29.08
CA PRO A 274 -18.88 -25.24 30.28
C PRO A 274 -17.74 -26.01 30.94
N LEU A 275 -17.68 -25.92 32.27
CA LEU A 275 -16.71 -26.63 33.09
C LEU A 275 -16.80 -28.16 32.87
N PRO A 276 -15.66 -28.86 32.85
CA PRO A 276 -15.64 -30.32 32.75
C PRO A 276 -16.29 -30.96 33.99
N PRO A 277 -16.87 -32.16 33.85
CA PRO A 277 -17.49 -32.87 34.97
C PRO A 277 -16.44 -33.19 36.03
N LEU A 278 -16.81 -32.93 37.29
CA LEU A 278 -16.05 -33.35 38.46
C LEU A 278 -16.22 -34.85 38.64
N ASP A 279 -15.13 -35.59 38.46
CA ASP A 279 -14.92 -36.92 39.06
C ASP A 279 -14.03 -36.77 40.31
#